data_AF-A0A3D2HJV3-F1
#
_entry.id   AF-A0A3D2HJV3-F1
#
_cell.length_a   1.000
_cell.length_b   1.000
_cell.length_c   1.000
_cell.angle_alpha   90.00
_cell.angle_beta   90.00
_cell.angle_gamma   90.00
#
_symmetry.space_group_name_H-M   'P 1'
#
loop_
_entity.id
_entity.type
_entity.pdbx_description
1 polymer ?
#
loop_
_entity_poly.entity_id
_entity_poly.type
_entity_poly.pdbx_seq_one_letter_code
_entity_poly.pdbx_strand_id
1 'polypeptide(L)'
;MNRITSRSNAHYKSWIHLLRSRERKKSGLFLIEGFRELSRALKAKIDLIEVILSETASAHSTTAGWLGALPEKLTSYILPDDLFQTLSVREHPDGFL
;
A
#
# COMPACT_ATOMS: atom_id res chain seq x y z
N MET A 1 4.67 3.31 11.72
CA MET A 1 4.00 3.78 10.49
C MET A 1 4.48 5.19 10.16
N ASN A 2 4.80 5.48 8.91
CA ASN A 2 5.22 6.80 8.44
C ASN A 2 4.09 7.49 7.68
N ARG A 3 3.70 8.71 8.08
CA ARG A 3 2.63 9.44 7.39
C ARG A 3 3.20 10.28 6.24
N ILE A 4 2.62 10.15 5.04
CA ILE A 4 2.96 10.97 3.87
C ILE A 4 1.73 11.75 3.43
N THR A 5 1.84 13.07 3.38
CA THR A 5 0.74 13.97 3.00
C THR A 5 1.03 14.78 1.73
N SER A 6 2.21 14.61 1.13
CA SER A 6 2.65 15.40 -0.02
C SER A 6 2.79 14.56 -1.28
N ARG A 7 2.18 15.04 -2.38
CA ARG A 7 2.37 14.50 -3.74
C ARG A 7 3.81 14.65 -4.25
N SER A 8 4.59 15.56 -3.66
CA SER A 8 6.00 15.75 -4.04
C SER A 8 6.93 14.70 -3.44
N ASN A 9 6.47 13.92 -2.45
CA ASN A 9 7.25 12.90 -1.75
C ASN A 9 7.79 11.83 -2.72
N ALA A 10 9.06 11.43 -2.52
CA ALA A 10 9.74 10.49 -3.40
C ALA A 10 9.09 9.09 -3.40
N HIS A 11 8.70 8.57 -2.24
CA HIS A 11 7.99 7.28 -2.14
C HIS A 11 6.66 7.35 -2.89
N TYR A 12 5.85 8.38 -2.61
CA TYR A 12 4.57 8.57 -3.28
C TYR A 12 4.69 8.60 -4.81
N LYS A 13 5.67 9.35 -5.34
CA LYS A 13 5.95 9.37 -6.78
C LYS A 13 6.34 8.00 -7.33
N SER A 14 7.16 7.24 -6.59
CA SER A 14 7.56 5.90 -7.00
C SER A 14 6.35 4.94 -7.09
N TRP A 15 5.42 5.02 -6.14
CA TRP A 15 4.19 4.21 -6.17
C TRP A 15 3.30 4.58 -7.35
N ILE A 16 3.12 5.88 -7.63
CA ILE A 16 2.38 6.37 -8.81
C ILE A 16 3.02 5.84 -10.11
N HIS A 17 4.35 5.76 -10.18
CA HIS A 17 5.02 5.19 -11.35
C HIS A 17 4.65 3.72 -11.57
N LEU A 18 4.44 2.93 -10.53
CA LEU A 18 4.05 1.51 -10.64
C LEU A 18 2.66 1.30 -11.26
N LEU A 19 1.83 2.34 -11.42
CA LEU A 19 0.60 2.26 -12.20
C LEU A 19 0.88 2.00 -13.70
N ARG A 20 2.07 2.38 -14.19
CA ARG A 20 2.47 2.22 -15.58
C ARG A 20 3.17 0.88 -15.80
N SER A 21 2.70 0.10 -16.78
CA SER A 21 3.27 -1.21 -17.13
C SER A 21 4.77 -1.18 -17.42
N ARG A 22 5.24 -0.14 -18.12
CA ARG A 22 6.67 0.06 -18.40
C ARG A 22 7.51 0.17 -17.12
N GLU A 23 7.04 0.92 -16.13
CA GLU A 23 7.77 1.13 -14.88
C GLU A 23 7.79 -0.15 -14.04
N ARG A 24 6.68 -0.91 -13.99
CA ARG A 24 6.66 -2.23 -13.33
C ARG A 24 7.66 -3.21 -13.94
N LYS A 25 7.74 -3.27 -15.27
CA LYS A 25 8.71 -4.12 -15.97
C LYS A 25 10.16 -3.70 -15.67
N LYS A 26 10.40 -2.40 -15.53
CA LYS A 26 11.72 -1.84 -15.24
C LYS A 26 12.15 -2.10 -13.80
N SER A 27 11.25 -1.93 -12.83
CA SER A 27 11.56 -2.10 -11.40
C SER A 27 11.43 -3.54 -10.91
N GLY A 28 10.65 -4.38 -11.61
CA GLY A 28 10.24 -5.69 -11.12
C GLY A 28 9.17 -5.63 -10.01
N LEU A 29 8.63 -4.44 -9.72
CA LEU A 29 7.68 -4.21 -8.64
C LEU A 29 6.26 -3.98 -9.17
N PHE A 30 5.27 -4.27 -8.32
CA PHE A 30 3.86 -4.03 -8.60
C PHE A 30 3.09 -3.75 -7.31
N LEU A 31 1.91 -3.16 -7.43
CA LEU A 31 1.01 -2.86 -6.32
C LEU A 31 0.02 -4.03 -6.14
N ILE A 32 -0.26 -4.39 -4.89
CA ILE A 32 -1.26 -5.39 -4.53
C ILE A 32 -2.36 -4.67 -3.76
N GLU A 33 -3.46 -4.36 -4.43
CA GLU A 33 -4.55 -3.61 -3.83
C GLU A 33 -5.60 -4.53 -3.20
N GLY A 34 -6.01 -4.22 -1.98
CA GLY A 34 -7.09 -4.87 -1.25
C GLY A 34 -6.62 -5.68 -0.04
N PHE A 35 -7.37 -5.60 1.06
CA PHE A 35 -7.07 -6.33 2.29
C PHE A 35 -6.98 -7.83 2.05
N ARG A 36 -7.89 -8.37 1.23
CA ARG A 36 -7.94 -9.81 0.94
C ARG A 36 -6.77 -10.25 0.08
N GLU A 37 -6.41 -9.46 -0.91
CA GLU A 37 -5.32 -9.71 -1.84
C GLU A 37 -3.97 -9.66 -1.11
N LEU A 38 -3.74 -8.65 -0.27
CA LEU A 38 -2.56 -8.57 0.59
C LEU A 38 -2.50 -9.75 1.57
N SER A 39 -3.62 -10.12 2.18
CA SER A 39 -3.67 -11.29 3.07
C SER A 39 -3.33 -12.60 2.36
N ARG A 40 -3.68 -12.72 1.07
CA ARG A 40 -3.28 -13.87 0.23
C ARG A 40 -1.80 -13.81 -0.11
N ALA A 41 -1.26 -12.64 -0.44
CA ALA A 41 0.16 -12.45 -0.73
C ALA A 41 1.04 -12.83 0.46
N LEU A 42 0.66 -12.43 1.68
CA LEU A 42 1.32 -12.83 2.92
C LEU A 42 1.31 -14.35 3.12
N LYS A 43 0.16 -15.00 2.93
CA LYS A 43 0.03 -16.47 3.03
C LYS A 43 0.86 -17.21 1.98
N ALA A 44 0.97 -16.63 0.78
CA ALA A 44 1.78 -17.15 -0.31
C ALA A 44 3.29 -16.85 -0.14
N LYS A 45 3.68 -16.15 0.95
CA LYS A 45 5.05 -15.72 1.22
C LYS A 45 5.65 -14.89 0.08
N ILE A 46 4.84 -14.02 -0.52
CA ILE A 46 5.34 -12.99 -1.41
C ILE A 46 6.17 -12.01 -0.57
N ASP A 47 7.36 -11.68 -1.04
CA ASP A 47 8.22 -10.67 -0.40
C ASP A 47 7.64 -9.27 -0.59
N LEU A 48 6.81 -8.86 0.38
CA LEU A 48 6.32 -7.49 0.46
C LEU A 48 7.46 -6.55 0.82
N ILE A 49 7.48 -5.37 0.19
CA ILE A 49 8.54 -4.36 0.38
C ILE A 49 8.06 -3.24 1.29
N GLU A 50 6.84 -2.75 1.02
CA GLU A 50 6.18 -1.70 1.77
C GLU A 50 4.68 -2.02 1.83
N VAL A 51 3.99 -1.47 2.83
CA VAL A 51 2.53 -1.49 2.96
C VAL A 51 2.03 -0.07 3.06
N ILE A 52 0.96 0.25 2.35
CA ILE A 52 0.36 1.57 2.29
C ILE A 52 -1.08 1.45 2.76
N LEU A 53 -1.44 2.25 3.75
CA LEU A 53 -2.80 2.35 4.26
C LEU A 53 -3.37 3.73 3.98
N SER A 54 -4.66 3.78 3.68
CA SER A 54 -5.40 5.03 3.76
C SER A 54 -5.57 5.44 5.24
N GLU A 55 -5.82 6.72 5.48
CA GLU A 55 -6.07 7.23 6.82
C GLU A 55 -7.27 6.55 7.46
N THR A 56 -8.38 6.43 6.71
CA THR A 56 -9.58 5.73 7.17
C THR A 56 -9.30 4.26 7.51
N ALA A 57 -8.58 3.53 6.65
CA ALA A 57 -8.24 2.14 6.94
C ALA A 57 -7.30 1.99 8.15
N SER A 58 -6.34 2.91 8.30
CA SER A 58 -5.39 2.89 9.42
C SER A 58 -6.07 3.07 10.79
N ALA A 59 -7.21 3.77 10.84
CA ALA A 59 -7.98 4.00 12.06
C ALA A 59 -8.93 2.84 12.40
N HIS A 60 -9.15 1.88 11.49
CA HIS A 60 -10.07 0.78 11.72
C HIS A 60 -9.48 -0.27 12.68
N SER A 61 -10.29 -0.79 13.60
CA SER A 61 -9.84 -1.69 14.67
C SER A 61 -9.21 -3.00 14.19
N THR A 62 -9.68 -3.51 13.04
CA THR A 62 -9.15 -4.74 12.42
C THR A 62 -7.73 -4.59 11.89
N THR A 63 -7.29 -3.36 11.62
CA THR A 63 -6.00 -3.07 11.00
C THR A 63 -4.83 -3.38 11.93
N ALA A 64 -4.99 -3.14 13.24
CA ALA A 64 -3.94 -3.41 14.22
C ALA A 64 -3.54 -4.89 14.27
N GLY A 65 -4.52 -5.79 14.25
CA GLY A 65 -4.26 -7.24 14.26
C GLY A 65 -3.58 -7.72 12.98
N TRP A 66 -3.97 -7.16 11.83
CA TRP A 66 -3.34 -7.50 10.56
C TRP A 66 -1.91 -6.95 10.45
N LEU A 67 -1.67 -5.71 10.91
CA LEU A 67 -0.33 -5.13 11.00
C LEU A 67 0.59 -5.95 11.92
N GLY A 68 0.07 -6.49 13.02
CA GLY A 68 0.82 -7.37 13.92
C GLY A 68 1.21 -8.72 13.31
N ALA A 69 0.59 -9.13 12.20
CA ALA A 69 0.94 -10.34 11.46
C ALA A 69 1.99 -10.08 10.35
N LEU A 70 2.36 -8.82 10.12
CA LEU A 70 3.37 -8.46 9.12
C LEU A 70 4.79 -8.74 9.64
N PRO A 71 5.74 -9.04 8.73
CA PRO A 71 7.15 -9.12 9.10
C PRO A 71 7.65 -7.79 9.72
N GLU A 72 8.45 -7.87 10.78
CA GLU A 72 8.97 -6.67 11.49
C GLU A 72 9.75 -5.69 10.60
N LYS A 73 10.39 -6.21 9.54
CA LYS A 73 11.18 -5.41 8.59
C LYS A 73 10.33 -4.64 7.58
N LEU A 74 9.02 -4.92 7.52
CA LEU A 74 8.15 -4.34 6.50
C LEU A 74 7.78 -2.91 6.87
N THR A 75 8.11 -1.97 5.98
CA THR A 75 7.82 -0.55 6.25
C THR A 75 6.37 -0.22 5.88
N SER A 76 5.66 0.36 6.83
CA SER A 76 4.25 0.75 6.69
C SER A 76 4.08 2.26 6.56
N TYR A 77 3.26 2.72 5.62
CA TYR A 77 2.93 4.12 5.38
C TYR A 77 1.44 4.41 5.52
N ILE A 78 1.10 5.64 5.90
CA ILE A 78 -0.28 6.14 5.92
C ILE A 78 -0.39 7.32 4.96
N LEU A 79 -1.43 7.31 4.13
CA LEU A 79 -1.80 8.39 3.23
C LEU A 79 -3.16 8.98 3.60
N PRO A 80 -3.36 10.31 3.46
CA PRO A 80 -4.69 10.87 3.31
C PRO A 80 -5.50 10.12 2.24
N ASP A 81 -6.80 9.97 2.46
CA ASP A 81 -7.66 9.17 1.57
C ASP A 81 -7.65 9.67 0.12
N ASP A 82 -7.50 10.98 -0.13
CA ASP A 82 -7.43 11.56 -1.47
C ASP A 82 -6.12 11.18 -2.21
N LEU A 83 -5.00 11.09 -1.49
CA LEU A 83 -3.75 10.60 -2.04
C LEU A 83 -3.81 9.10 -2.30
N PHE A 84 -4.39 8.34 -1.37
CA PHE A 84 -4.59 6.90 -1.55
C PHE A 84 -5.47 6.61 -2.78
N GLN A 85 -6.58 7.35 -2.95
CA GLN A 85 -7.49 7.20 -4.09
C GLN A 85 -6.78 7.37 -5.44
N THR A 86 -5.75 8.21 -5.50
CA THR A 86 -4.96 8.43 -6.72
C THR A 86 -4.07 7.23 -7.08
N LEU A 87 -3.68 6.42 -6.08
CA LEU A 87 -2.92 5.17 -6.27
C LEU A 87 -3.82 3.97 -6.55
N SER A 88 -5.06 4.02 -6.10
CA SER A 88 -6.04 2.96 -6.32
C SER A 88 -6.45 2.88 -7.80
N VAL A 89 -6.65 1.65 -8.29
CA VAL A 89 -7.32 1.43 -9.59
C VAL A 89 -8.82 1.16 -9.44
N ARG A 90 -9.33 1.22 -8.20
CA ARG A 90 -10.73 1.01 -7.85
C ARG A 90 -11.43 2.35 -7.64
N GLU A 91 -12.72 2.37 -7.96
CA GLU A 91 -13.58 3.53 -7.66
C GLU A 91 -13.77 3.73 -6.15
N HIS A 92 -13.84 2.62 -5.40
CA HIS A 92 -14.00 2.60 -3.94
C HIS A 92 -12.96 1.65 -3.30
N PRO A 93 -11.72 2.12 -3.05
CA PRO A 93 -10.71 1.34 -2.37
C PRO A 93 -11.10 1.02 -0.92
N ASP A 94 -10.65 -0.13 -0.41
CA ASP A 94 -10.77 -0.50 1.00
C ASP A 94 -9.65 0.09 1.88
N GLY A 95 -8.74 0.84 1.27
CA GLY A 95 -7.64 1.54 1.93
C GLY A 95 -6.43 0.67 2.26
N PHE A 96 -6.30 -0.51 1.64
CA PHE A 96 -5.14 -1.40 1.79
C PHE A 96 -4.40 -1.58 0.45
N LEU A 97 -3.09 -1.33 0.46
CA LEU A 97 -2.23 -1.48 -0.71
C LEU A 97 -0.78 -1.88 -0.37
#